data_AF-A0A1G8G3Q0-F1
#
_entry.id   AF-A0A1G8G3Q0-F1
#
_cell.length_a   1.000
_cell.length_b   1.000
_cell.length_c   1.000
_cell.angle_alpha   90.00
_cell.angle_beta   90.00
_cell.angle_gamma   90.00
#
_symmetry.space_group_name_H-M   'P 1'
#
loop_
_entity.id
_entity.type
_entity.pdbx_description
1 polymer ?
#
loop_
_entity_poly.entity_id
_entity_poly.type
_entity_poly.pdbx_seq_one_letter_code
_entity_poly.pdbx_strand_id
1 'polypeptide(L)'
;MRKKYWLCTMTLLIMIVFGGCKYRKNIIEFSKDLYKREYSYSGVFDIITAEYNGSTYSFEQAIIDEPEASKLVKEFDDAKKQIIDFYNADVAEEKIKVYVVDDNRLVGPVIDGDALFLPKEIIENSAFRYHLVQLISGRGQCARTFNDYKSIFNVENAEQPTLFPIEDFNTEERDIIEKTELYIDGDNNYIFKTNTSKFIISNKLLDEDAYRKVIELIRIEAEIKDKLKEYLAEAGINKSVYGSDVDNITYHIENKGGRSYAHIENGQIDITLNDYGVRTLEHELMHGFFQDYEDMNKYWLEEGFCDYVAYVLYPEEYMVEYIRGFVNDEDYDNGDFKEYYSKKNGNDSNVVRLYYDYVVDRLYQGKDVSDYPKLKDKVGVNLGPNTTYTGVDLSYTEAMSFVEYLIDKKSKKELFTFITSDASYEEWWGKSYEELKTEWINSISE
;
A
#
# COMPACT_ATOMS: atom_id res chain seq x y z
N MET A 1 -31.79 16.65 -78.39
CA MET A 1 -30.57 17.12 -77.67
C MET A 1 -30.78 17.32 -76.17
N ARG A 2 -31.86 17.96 -75.69
CA ARG A 2 -32.08 18.26 -74.25
C ARG A 2 -31.98 17.08 -73.24
N LYS A 3 -32.43 15.87 -73.60
CA LYS A 3 -32.37 14.71 -72.69
C LYS A 3 -30.94 14.20 -72.41
N LYS A 4 -29.98 14.38 -73.33
CA LYS A 4 -28.58 13.94 -73.12
C LYS A 4 -27.84 14.87 -72.15
N TYR A 5 -28.10 16.18 -72.21
CA TYR A 5 -27.49 17.15 -71.30
C TYR A 5 -27.95 16.96 -69.85
N TRP A 6 -29.24 16.63 -69.64
CA TRP A 6 -29.79 16.42 -68.31
C TRP A 6 -29.19 15.21 -67.58
N LEU A 7 -28.96 14.12 -68.33
CA LEU A 7 -28.30 12.93 -67.78
C LEU A 7 -26.86 13.26 -67.35
N CYS A 8 -26.09 13.96 -68.21
CA CYS A 8 -24.72 14.37 -67.89
C CYS A 8 -24.65 15.36 -66.70
N THR A 9 -25.62 16.26 -66.55
CA THR A 9 -25.64 17.19 -65.39
C THR A 9 -25.98 16.46 -64.10
N MET A 10 -26.91 15.50 -64.11
CA MET A 10 -27.19 14.67 -62.93
C MET A 10 -25.98 13.82 -62.53
N THR A 11 -25.30 13.17 -63.48
CA THR A 11 -24.11 12.36 -63.15
C THR A 11 -22.97 13.22 -62.59
N LEU A 12 -22.79 14.45 -63.11
CA LEU A 12 -21.80 15.39 -62.60
C LEU A 12 -22.14 15.88 -61.18
N LEU A 13 -23.42 16.21 -60.92
CA LEU A 13 -23.91 16.58 -59.59
C LEU A 13 -23.77 15.43 -58.59
N ILE A 14 -24.08 14.20 -58.99
CA ILE A 14 -23.86 13.00 -58.17
C ILE A 14 -22.35 12.84 -57.91
N MET A 15 -21.47 12.97 -58.91
CA MET A 15 -20.02 12.89 -58.67
C MET A 15 -19.48 14.02 -57.78
N ILE A 16 -20.05 15.23 -57.84
CA ILE A 16 -19.67 16.35 -56.96
C ILE A 16 -20.19 16.12 -55.53
N VAL A 17 -21.41 15.60 -55.37
CA VAL A 17 -22.00 15.30 -54.06
C VAL A 17 -21.33 14.09 -53.41
N PHE A 18 -21.10 12.99 -54.14
CA PHE A 18 -20.40 11.81 -53.62
C PHE A 18 -18.89 12.03 -53.49
N GLY A 19 -18.27 12.82 -54.37
CA GLY A 19 -16.88 13.24 -54.26
C GLY A 19 -16.65 14.22 -53.11
N GLY A 20 -17.59 15.15 -52.88
CA GLY A 20 -17.56 16.11 -51.77
C GLY A 20 -17.87 15.50 -50.41
N CYS A 21 -18.80 14.53 -50.33
CA CYS A 21 -19.09 13.81 -49.09
C CYS A 21 -17.96 12.85 -48.67
N LYS A 22 -17.16 12.32 -49.62
CA LYS A 22 -15.96 11.53 -49.29
C LYS A 22 -14.74 12.36 -48.89
N TYR A 23 -14.79 13.68 -49.07
CA TYR A 23 -13.69 14.62 -48.75
C TYR A 23 -14.02 15.61 -47.63
N ARG A 24 -14.93 15.25 -46.70
CA ARG A 24 -14.80 15.78 -45.34
C ARG A 24 -13.53 15.17 -44.77
N LYS A 25 -12.38 15.85 -44.95
CA LYS A 25 -11.29 15.72 -43.98
C LYS A 25 -11.96 15.87 -42.62
N ASN A 26 -11.78 14.90 -41.73
CA ASN A 26 -12.04 15.12 -40.31
C ASN A 26 -11.12 16.28 -39.89
N ILE A 27 -11.64 17.50 -39.99
CA ILE A 27 -10.98 18.70 -39.51
C ILE A 27 -11.14 18.62 -37.99
N ILE A 28 -10.01 18.57 -37.30
CA ILE A 28 -9.97 18.63 -35.84
C ILE A 28 -10.08 20.11 -35.50
N GLU A 29 -11.12 20.46 -34.75
CA GLU A 29 -11.33 21.83 -34.26
C GLU A 29 -10.74 21.94 -32.85
N PHE A 30 -10.00 23.01 -32.58
CA PHE A 30 -9.41 23.28 -31.28
C PHE A 30 -10.14 24.44 -30.61
N SER A 31 -10.51 24.25 -29.35
CA SER A 31 -10.87 25.33 -28.44
C SER A 31 -9.66 25.72 -27.59
N LYS A 32 -9.52 27.01 -27.30
CA LYS A 32 -8.52 27.49 -26.33
C LYS A 32 -9.16 27.55 -24.96
N ASP A 33 -8.47 27.03 -23.96
CA ASP A 33 -8.91 27.04 -22.57
C ASP A 33 -7.71 27.22 -21.63
N LEU A 34 -8.01 27.45 -20.36
CA LEU A 34 -7.05 27.53 -19.28
C LEU A 34 -7.22 26.30 -18.38
N TYR A 35 -6.25 25.40 -18.36
CA TYR A 35 -6.28 24.28 -17.44
C TYR A 35 -5.64 24.66 -16.12
N LYS A 36 -6.41 24.51 -15.03
CA LYS A 36 -5.89 24.63 -13.67
C LYS A 36 -5.83 23.25 -13.04
N ARG A 37 -4.63 22.84 -12.64
CA ARG A 37 -4.39 21.58 -11.94
C ARG A 37 -4.73 21.71 -10.46
N GLU A 38 -5.52 20.77 -9.91
CA GLU A 38 -6.01 20.82 -8.53
C GLU A 38 -5.14 20.07 -7.49
N TYR A 39 -4.11 19.33 -7.91
CA TYR A 39 -3.24 18.56 -7.02
C TYR A 39 -2.22 19.42 -6.25
N SER A 40 -1.48 18.77 -5.34
CA SER A 40 -0.44 19.35 -4.47
C SER A 40 0.57 20.26 -5.20
N TYR A 41 0.76 20.06 -6.50
CA TYR A 41 1.55 20.94 -7.38
C TYR A 41 0.62 21.72 -8.33
N SER A 42 0.13 22.87 -7.87
CA SER A 42 -0.73 23.73 -8.69
C SER A 42 0.03 24.28 -9.92
N GLY A 43 -0.60 24.17 -11.09
CA GLY A 43 -0.12 24.70 -12.35
C GLY A 43 -1.30 25.25 -13.15
N VAL A 44 -1.06 26.34 -13.88
CA VAL A 44 -2.05 26.94 -14.77
C VAL A 44 -1.42 26.97 -16.15
N PHE A 45 -2.08 26.33 -17.11
CA PHE A 45 -1.54 26.13 -18.45
C PHE A 45 -2.55 26.66 -19.47
N ASP A 46 -2.07 27.47 -20.42
CA ASP A 46 -2.84 27.80 -21.60
C ASP A 46 -2.83 26.58 -22.52
N ILE A 47 -4.00 25.97 -22.76
CA ILE A 47 -4.14 24.76 -23.55
C ILE A 47 -4.96 24.98 -24.82
N ILE A 48 -4.69 24.16 -25.82
CA ILE A 48 -5.60 23.90 -26.93
C ILE A 48 -6.21 22.52 -26.74
N THR A 49 -7.52 22.43 -26.83
CA THR A 49 -8.30 21.21 -26.58
C THR A 49 -9.06 20.81 -27.83
N ALA A 50 -9.03 19.52 -28.17
CA ALA A 50 -9.85 18.92 -29.19
C ALA A 50 -10.69 17.79 -28.60
N GLU A 51 -11.99 17.82 -28.90
CA GLU A 51 -12.91 16.70 -28.71
C GLU A 51 -12.90 15.85 -29.98
N TYR A 52 -12.45 14.61 -29.90
CA TYR A 52 -12.33 13.74 -31.08
C TYR A 52 -12.70 12.30 -30.74
N ASN A 53 -13.68 11.76 -31.47
CA ASN A 53 -14.22 10.40 -31.27
C ASN A 53 -14.53 10.08 -29.79
N GLY A 54 -15.17 11.04 -29.09
CA GLY A 54 -15.60 10.90 -27.71
C GLY A 54 -14.52 11.12 -26.63
N SER A 55 -13.27 11.37 -27.02
CA SER A 55 -12.16 11.63 -26.11
C SER A 55 -11.71 13.09 -26.15
N THR A 56 -11.14 13.55 -25.05
CA THR A 56 -10.59 14.91 -24.92
C THR A 56 -9.08 14.87 -25.05
N TYR A 57 -8.51 15.67 -25.95
CA TYR A 57 -7.07 15.79 -26.13
C TYR A 57 -6.66 17.25 -25.93
N SER A 58 -5.86 17.52 -24.90
CA SER A 58 -5.43 18.85 -24.51
C SER A 58 -3.91 18.98 -24.59
N PHE A 59 -3.43 20.08 -25.15
CA PHE A 59 -2.01 20.33 -25.37
C PHE A 59 -1.65 21.72 -24.89
N GLU A 60 -0.58 21.83 -24.11
CA GLU A 60 -0.06 23.12 -23.68
C GLU A 60 0.49 23.93 -24.86
N GLN A 61 -0.03 25.15 -25.05
CA GLN A 61 0.30 26.02 -26.19
C GLN A 61 1.77 26.47 -26.19
N ALA A 62 2.44 26.44 -25.02
CA ALA A 62 3.85 26.80 -24.91
C ALA A 62 4.78 25.81 -25.62
N ILE A 63 4.34 24.54 -25.76
CA ILE A 63 5.17 23.46 -26.28
C ILE A 63 4.63 22.78 -27.53
N ILE A 64 3.33 22.89 -27.82
CA ILE A 64 2.71 22.21 -28.97
C ILE A 64 1.77 23.19 -29.68
N ASP A 65 1.96 23.33 -31.00
CA ASP A 65 1.10 24.14 -31.86
C ASP A 65 -0.09 23.35 -32.44
N GLU A 66 -1.11 24.03 -32.97
CA GLU A 66 -2.30 23.36 -33.53
C GLU A 66 -1.99 22.36 -34.68
N PRO A 67 -1.06 22.64 -35.62
CA PRO A 67 -0.63 21.66 -36.61
C PRO A 67 -0.03 20.38 -36.03
N GLU A 68 0.81 20.49 -35.00
CA GLU A 68 1.39 19.36 -34.27
C GLU A 68 0.31 18.61 -33.48
N ALA A 69 -0.51 19.33 -32.70
CA ALA A 69 -1.64 18.78 -31.96
C ALA A 69 -2.60 17.99 -32.86
N SER A 70 -2.90 18.50 -34.07
CA SER A 70 -3.75 17.81 -35.05
C SER A 70 -3.21 16.44 -35.48
N LYS A 71 -1.88 16.27 -35.51
CA LYS A 71 -1.24 14.98 -35.80
C LYS A 71 -1.34 14.07 -34.57
N LEU A 72 -0.99 14.59 -33.41
CA LEU A 72 -1.00 13.85 -32.15
C LEU A 72 -2.39 13.33 -31.78
N VAL A 73 -3.45 14.12 -31.96
CA VAL A 73 -4.85 13.67 -31.77
C VAL A 73 -5.15 12.41 -32.59
N LYS A 74 -4.70 12.36 -33.85
CA LYS A 74 -4.91 11.19 -34.71
C LYS A 74 -4.08 10.00 -34.25
N GLU A 75 -2.82 10.23 -33.88
CA GLU A 75 -1.95 9.17 -33.38
C GLU A 75 -2.47 8.57 -32.07
N PHE A 76 -2.94 9.40 -31.13
CA PHE A 76 -3.57 8.93 -29.90
C PHE A 76 -4.86 8.16 -30.17
N ASP A 77 -5.73 8.67 -31.04
CA ASP A 77 -7.00 8.01 -31.36
C ASP A 77 -6.80 6.68 -32.10
N ASP A 78 -5.83 6.60 -33.02
CA ASP A 78 -5.49 5.36 -33.71
C ASP A 78 -4.81 4.34 -32.78
N ALA A 79 -4.00 4.80 -31.82
CA ALA A 79 -3.48 3.93 -30.76
C ALA A 79 -4.61 3.42 -29.85
N LYS A 80 -5.52 4.30 -29.41
CA LYS A 80 -6.70 3.94 -28.61
C LYS A 80 -7.53 2.85 -29.29
N LYS A 81 -7.82 2.98 -30.59
CA LYS A 81 -8.56 1.95 -31.35
C LYS A 81 -7.88 0.60 -31.32
N GLN A 82 -6.57 0.54 -31.60
CA GLN A 82 -5.82 -0.71 -31.55
C GLN A 82 -5.87 -1.38 -30.18
N ILE A 83 -5.83 -0.58 -29.10
CA ILE A 83 -5.91 -1.09 -27.73
C ILE A 83 -7.30 -1.65 -27.44
N ILE A 84 -8.36 -0.92 -27.81
CA ILE A 84 -9.76 -1.37 -27.65
C ILE A 84 -10.01 -2.67 -28.43
N ASP A 85 -9.57 -2.72 -29.70
CA ASP A 85 -9.71 -3.90 -30.56
C ASP A 85 -9.01 -5.12 -29.95
N PHE A 86 -7.81 -4.93 -29.37
CA PHE A 86 -7.04 -6.01 -28.76
C PHE A 86 -7.74 -6.65 -27.55
N TYR A 87 -8.32 -5.84 -26.67
CA TYR A 87 -9.00 -6.37 -25.48
C TYR A 87 -10.37 -6.99 -25.77
N ASN A 88 -10.89 -6.88 -27.01
CA ASN A 88 -12.23 -7.36 -27.40
C ASN A 88 -13.32 -6.95 -26.41
N ALA A 89 -13.13 -5.82 -25.74
CA ALA A 89 -13.89 -5.52 -24.56
C ALA A 89 -15.13 -4.71 -24.95
N ASP A 90 -16.25 -4.98 -24.28
CA ASP A 90 -17.32 -3.98 -24.08
C ASP A 90 -16.83 -2.85 -23.15
N VAL A 91 -15.55 -2.46 -23.23
CA VAL A 91 -14.99 -1.23 -22.66
C VAL A 91 -15.54 -0.10 -23.53
N ALA A 92 -16.83 0.13 -23.31
CA ALA A 92 -17.66 1.05 -24.05
C ALA A 92 -17.02 2.43 -23.99
N GLU A 93 -16.60 2.94 -25.15
CA GLU A 93 -16.39 4.38 -25.38
C GLU A 93 -15.74 5.13 -24.20
N GLU A 94 -14.68 4.59 -23.60
CA GLU A 94 -14.05 5.29 -22.47
C GLU A 94 -13.57 6.65 -22.97
N LYS A 95 -14.22 7.69 -22.43
CA LYS A 95 -13.90 9.08 -22.72
C LYS A 95 -12.62 9.42 -21.98
N ILE A 96 -11.51 8.94 -22.53
CA ILE A 96 -10.20 9.27 -21.98
C ILE A 96 -9.92 10.75 -22.18
N LYS A 97 -9.16 11.31 -21.25
CA LYS A 97 -8.60 12.65 -21.36
C LYS A 97 -7.08 12.53 -21.46
N VAL A 98 -6.49 13.09 -22.49
CA VAL A 98 -5.03 13.13 -22.64
C VAL A 98 -4.57 14.56 -22.54
N TYR A 99 -3.61 14.83 -21.68
CA TYR A 99 -2.98 16.13 -21.48
C TYR A 99 -1.50 16.01 -21.81
N VAL A 100 -1.01 16.82 -22.75
CA VAL A 100 0.43 16.96 -23.00
C VAL A 100 0.89 18.31 -22.47
N VAL A 101 1.73 18.30 -21.44
CA VAL A 101 2.11 19.49 -20.66
C VAL A 101 3.61 19.57 -20.47
N ASP A 102 4.15 20.79 -20.42
CA ASP A 102 5.55 21.11 -20.13
C ASP A 102 5.77 21.24 -18.62
N ASP A 103 5.44 20.18 -17.90
CA ASP A 103 5.56 20.20 -16.45
C ASP A 103 6.83 19.48 -16.00
N ASN A 104 7.95 20.21 -15.93
CA ASN A 104 9.22 19.75 -15.36
C ASN A 104 9.13 19.30 -13.89
N ARG A 105 7.96 19.45 -13.25
CA ARG A 105 7.68 18.95 -11.88
C ARG A 105 7.07 17.55 -11.90
N LEU A 106 6.60 17.07 -13.05
CA LEU A 106 6.21 15.68 -13.23
C LEU A 106 7.47 14.81 -13.30
N VAL A 107 7.52 13.75 -12.49
CA VAL A 107 8.61 12.76 -12.53
C VAL A 107 8.39 11.74 -13.66
N GLY A 108 7.26 11.82 -14.36
CA GLY A 108 6.90 10.98 -15.49
C GLY A 108 5.40 11.10 -15.84
N PRO A 109 4.89 10.19 -16.68
CA PRO A 109 3.47 10.08 -16.98
C PRO A 109 2.62 9.85 -15.73
N VAL A 110 1.51 10.57 -15.63
CA VAL A 110 0.57 10.50 -14.50
C VAL A 110 -0.79 10.02 -14.99
N ILE A 111 -1.37 9.04 -14.30
CA ILE A 111 -2.72 8.53 -14.57
C ILE A 111 -3.60 8.87 -13.36
N ASP A 112 -4.67 9.62 -13.61
CA ASP A 112 -5.71 9.87 -12.60
C ASP A 112 -7.11 9.68 -13.20
N GLY A 113 -7.83 8.69 -12.69
CA GLY A 113 -9.13 8.29 -13.23
C GLY A 113 -9.07 7.99 -14.73
N ASP A 114 -9.78 8.81 -15.52
CA ASP A 114 -9.83 8.72 -16.99
C ASP A 114 -8.80 9.63 -17.70
N ALA A 115 -7.95 10.32 -16.94
CA ALA A 115 -6.99 11.29 -17.45
C ALA A 115 -5.55 10.76 -17.43
N LEU A 116 -4.84 10.97 -18.54
CA LEU A 116 -3.42 10.70 -18.71
C LEU A 116 -2.67 12.01 -18.99
N PHE A 117 -1.73 12.36 -18.12
CA PHE A 117 -0.84 13.51 -18.28
C PHE A 117 0.53 13.03 -18.74
N LEU A 118 1.03 13.60 -19.83
CA LEU A 118 2.28 13.21 -20.50
C LEU A 118 3.21 14.42 -20.62
N PRO A 119 4.48 14.30 -20.23
CA PRO A 119 5.49 15.28 -20.62
C PRO A 119 5.81 15.14 -22.11
N LYS A 120 6.23 16.24 -22.75
CA LYS A 120 6.50 16.28 -24.20
C LYS A 120 7.50 15.21 -24.66
N GLU A 121 8.53 14.96 -23.87
CA GLU A 121 9.59 13.98 -24.17
C GLU A 121 9.07 12.55 -24.41
N ILE A 122 7.94 12.17 -23.79
CA ILE A 122 7.32 10.85 -23.95
C ILE A 122 6.61 10.71 -25.31
N ILE A 123 6.27 11.83 -25.95
CA ILE A 123 5.63 11.86 -27.27
C ILE A 123 6.65 11.53 -28.37
N GLU A 124 7.86 12.09 -28.27
CA GLU A 124 8.87 12.07 -29.34
C GLU A 124 9.32 10.66 -29.73
N ASN A 125 9.23 9.70 -28.81
CA ASN A 125 9.61 8.30 -29.02
C ASN A 125 8.42 7.33 -29.17
N SER A 126 7.19 7.83 -29.36
CA SER A 126 5.95 7.02 -29.31
C SER A 126 5.75 6.24 -28.00
N ALA A 127 6.50 6.57 -26.94
CA ALA A 127 6.43 5.90 -25.65
C ALA A 127 5.06 6.10 -24.97
N PHE A 128 4.33 7.16 -25.33
CA PHE A 128 2.95 7.40 -24.90
C PHE A 128 2.00 6.21 -25.10
N ARG A 129 2.26 5.36 -26.11
CA ARG A 129 1.43 4.19 -26.41
C ARG A 129 1.36 3.21 -25.25
N TYR A 130 2.47 3.03 -24.53
CA TYR A 130 2.50 2.17 -23.35
C TYR A 130 1.62 2.73 -22.22
N HIS A 131 1.68 4.05 -22.00
CA HIS A 131 0.85 4.72 -20.99
C HIS A 131 -0.64 4.77 -21.36
N LEU A 132 -0.97 4.83 -22.65
CA LEU A 132 -2.34 4.63 -23.10
C LEU A 132 -2.86 3.21 -22.83
N VAL A 133 -2.01 2.18 -22.98
CA VAL A 133 -2.39 0.80 -22.60
C VAL A 133 -2.66 0.74 -21.11
N GLN A 134 -1.84 1.39 -20.28
CA GLN A 134 -2.06 1.44 -18.83
C GLN A 134 -3.42 2.06 -18.49
N LEU A 135 -3.71 3.25 -19.03
CA LEU A 135 -4.97 3.95 -18.82
C LEU A 135 -6.18 3.10 -19.23
N ILE A 136 -6.22 2.63 -20.49
CA ILE A 136 -7.39 1.93 -21.05
C ILE A 136 -7.58 0.54 -20.45
N SER A 137 -6.50 -0.13 -20.07
CA SER A 137 -6.61 -1.46 -19.43
C SER A 137 -6.90 -1.40 -17.93
N GLY A 138 -6.84 -0.20 -17.33
CA GLY A 138 -6.94 0.00 -15.88
C GLY A 138 -5.82 -0.71 -15.10
N ARG A 139 -4.68 -1.00 -15.74
CA ARG A 139 -3.53 -1.69 -15.15
C ARG A 139 -2.29 -0.82 -15.18
N GLY A 140 -1.54 -0.87 -14.10
CA GLY A 140 -0.33 -0.06 -13.93
C GLY A 140 0.82 -0.62 -14.74
N GLN A 141 1.99 -0.06 -14.49
CA GLN A 141 3.24 -0.60 -14.98
C GLN A 141 3.49 -1.98 -14.35
N CYS A 142 3.46 -3.01 -15.17
CA CYS A 142 3.85 -4.38 -14.81
C CYS A 142 4.19 -5.19 -16.09
N ALA A 143 4.76 -6.38 -15.92
CA ALA A 143 5.17 -7.24 -17.03
C ALA A 143 4.00 -7.59 -17.97
N ARG A 144 2.81 -7.83 -17.41
CA ARG A 144 1.61 -8.14 -18.16
C ARG A 144 1.19 -6.99 -19.08
N THR A 145 1.06 -5.78 -18.54
CA THR A 145 0.69 -4.58 -19.31
C THR A 145 1.73 -4.27 -20.39
N PHE A 146 3.02 -4.49 -20.11
CA PHE A 146 4.07 -4.29 -21.10
C PHE A 146 4.04 -5.33 -22.23
N ASN A 147 3.73 -6.59 -21.92
CA ASN A 147 3.54 -7.63 -22.93
C ASN A 147 2.32 -7.35 -23.83
N ASP A 148 1.25 -6.82 -23.27
CA ASP A 148 0.09 -6.37 -24.03
C ASP A 148 0.48 -5.23 -24.98
N TYR A 149 1.21 -4.22 -24.49
CA TYR A 149 1.77 -3.14 -25.33
C TYR A 149 2.60 -3.67 -26.51
N LYS A 150 3.53 -4.61 -26.27
CA LYS A 150 4.34 -5.21 -27.34
C LYS A 150 3.49 -5.90 -28.40
N SER A 151 2.44 -6.59 -27.96
CA SER A 151 1.53 -7.34 -28.83
C SER A 151 0.63 -6.42 -29.64
N ILE A 152 0.07 -5.37 -29.02
CA ILE A 152 -0.82 -4.40 -29.66
C ILE A 152 -0.08 -3.63 -30.77
N PHE A 153 1.15 -3.20 -30.49
CA PHE A 153 1.90 -2.33 -31.40
C PHE A 153 2.99 -3.02 -32.21
N ASN A 154 3.13 -4.35 -32.09
CA ASN A 154 4.16 -5.16 -32.76
C ASN A 154 5.58 -4.64 -32.54
N VAL A 155 5.94 -4.39 -31.28
CA VAL A 155 7.25 -3.84 -30.86
C VAL A 155 8.03 -4.85 -30.02
N GLU A 156 8.30 -6.03 -30.57
CA GLU A 156 8.91 -7.17 -29.85
C GLU A 156 10.26 -6.86 -29.17
N ASN A 157 11.04 -5.94 -29.73
CA ASN A 157 12.35 -5.53 -29.20
C ASN A 157 12.27 -4.34 -28.23
N ALA A 158 11.08 -3.88 -27.87
CA ALA A 158 10.96 -2.80 -26.89
C ALA A 158 11.37 -3.31 -25.50
N GLU A 159 12.20 -2.53 -24.82
CA GLU A 159 12.55 -2.74 -23.42
C GLU A 159 11.52 -2.05 -22.53
N GLN A 160 11.13 -2.71 -21.44
CA GLN A 160 10.19 -2.12 -20.49
C GLN A 160 10.86 -0.89 -19.88
N PRO A 161 10.20 0.27 -19.85
CA PRO A 161 10.74 1.43 -19.16
C PRO A 161 10.91 1.05 -17.68
N THR A 162 12.13 0.84 -17.22
CA THR A 162 12.39 0.53 -15.81
C THR A 162 12.38 1.84 -15.05
N LEU A 163 11.35 2.06 -14.23
CA LEU A 163 11.34 3.21 -13.32
C LEU A 163 12.45 3.07 -12.26
N PHE A 164 12.86 1.83 -11.94
CA PHE A 164 13.92 1.52 -10.99
C PHE A 164 14.75 0.32 -11.46
N PRO A 165 16.08 0.31 -11.23
CA PRO A 165 16.92 -0.82 -11.61
C PRO A 165 16.57 -2.08 -10.80
N ILE A 166 16.29 -3.19 -11.50
CA ILE A 166 15.89 -4.47 -10.88
C ILE A 166 17.02 -5.52 -10.84
N GLU A 167 18.23 -5.12 -11.23
CA GLU A 167 19.33 -6.03 -11.55
C GLU A 167 19.81 -6.83 -10.33
N ASP A 168 19.87 -6.20 -9.14
CA ASP A 168 20.30 -6.88 -7.91
C ASP A 168 19.14 -7.42 -7.05
N PHE A 169 17.94 -7.61 -7.61
CA PHE A 169 16.87 -8.33 -6.92
C PHE A 169 17.02 -9.84 -7.11
N ASN A 170 16.73 -10.60 -6.06
CA ASN A 170 16.71 -12.06 -6.08
C ASN A 170 15.47 -12.59 -6.84
N THR A 171 15.35 -13.91 -7.00
CA THR A 171 14.26 -14.51 -7.79
C THR A 171 12.87 -14.28 -7.19
N GLU A 172 12.75 -14.31 -5.86
CA GLU A 172 11.49 -14.11 -5.16
C GLU A 172 11.03 -12.64 -5.28
N GLU A 173 11.93 -11.70 -5.07
CA GLU A 173 11.63 -10.27 -5.20
C GLU A 173 11.23 -9.90 -6.64
N ARG A 174 11.86 -10.52 -7.65
CA ARG A 174 11.49 -10.32 -9.06
C ARG A 174 10.08 -10.82 -9.36
N ASP A 175 9.67 -11.95 -8.80
CA ASP A 175 8.29 -12.47 -8.96
C ASP A 175 7.26 -11.51 -8.33
N ILE A 176 7.58 -10.90 -7.20
CA ILE A 176 6.74 -9.84 -6.58
C ILE A 176 6.65 -8.63 -7.50
N ILE A 177 7.78 -8.17 -8.03
CA ILE A 177 7.84 -7.03 -8.96
C ILE A 177 7.00 -7.29 -10.21
N GLU A 178 7.07 -8.50 -10.79
CA GLU A 178 6.30 -8.86 -11.99
C GLU A 178 4.79 -8.84 -11.76
N LYS A 179 4.35 -9.14 -10.52
CA LYS A 179 2.94 -9.18 -10.11
C LYS A 179 2.44 -7.85 -9.53
N THR A 180 3.33 -6.90 -9.27
CA THR A 180 2.97 -5.60 -8.70
C THR A 180 2.75 -4.57 -9.80
N GLU A 181 1.62 -3.89 -9.75
CA GLU A 181 1.29 -2.80 -10.66
C GLU A 181 1.76 -1.48 -10.06
N LEU A 182 2.53 -0.70 -10.82
CA LEU A 182 3.00 0.62 -10.40
C LEU A 182 2.25 1.75 -11.14
N TYR A 183 1.74 2.73 -10.40
CA TYR A 183 1.11 3.94 -10.92
C TYR A 183 1.73 5.18 -10.27
N ILE A 184 1.62 6.31 -10.96
CA ILE A 184 1.88 7.64 -10.38
C ILE A 184 0.57 8.42 -10.42
N ASP A 185 0.07 8.84 -9.26
CA ASP A 185 -1.19 9.59 -9.13
C ASP A 185 -1.01 11.10 -9.39
N GLY A 186 -2.12 11.83 -9.35
CA GLY A 186 -2.14 13.27 -9.56
C GLY A 186 -1.28 14.09 -8.59
N ASP A 187 -1.07 13.59 -7.37
CA ASP A 187 -0.20 14.18 -6.35
C ASP A 187 1.27 13.76 -6.50
N ASN A 188 1.60 13.03 -7.57
CA ASN A 188 2.88 12.38 -7.84
C ASN A 188 3.23 11.28 -6.82
N ASN A 189 2.28 10.73 -6.08
CA ASN A 189 2.57 9.58 -5.22
C ASN A 189 2.73 8.33 -6.09
N TYR A 190 3.63 7.45 -5.64
CA TYR A 190 3.89 6.18 -6.28
C TYR A 190 3.01 5.14 -5.62
N ILE A 191 2.20 4.46 -6.42
CA ILE A 191 1.22 3.49 -5.97
C ILE A 191 1.67 2.12 -6.44
N PHE A 192 2.01 1.25 -5.50
CA PHE A 192 2.30 -0.15 -5.73
C PHE A 192 1.07 -0.96 -5.36
N LYS A 193 0.41 -1.53 -6.35
CA LYS A 193 -0.82 -2.29 -6.18
C LYS A 193 -0.53 -3.77 -6.42
N THR A 194 -0.83 -4.59 -5.42
CA THR A 194 -0.85 -6.05 -5.52
C THR A 194 -2.31 -6.52 -5.66
N ASN A 195 -2.52 -7.83 -5.69
CA ASN A 195 -3.88 -8.38 -5.69
C ASN A 195 -4.64 -8.12 -4.39
N THR A 196 -3.93 -7.84 -3.29
CA THR A 196 -4.53 -7.78 -1.94
C THR A 196 -4.26 -6.47 -1.20
N SER A 197 -3.36 -5.64 -1.72
CA SER A 197 -2.86 -4.49 -0.97
C SER A 197 -2.44 -3.37 -1.92
N LYS A 198 -2.48 -2.13 -1.42
CA LYS A 198 -2.03 -0.94 -2.14
C LYS A 198 -1.05 -0.18 -1.24
N PHE A 199 0.16 0.12 -1.72
CA PHE A 199 1.14 0.95 -1.01
C PHE A 199 1.29 2.27 -1.74
N ILE A 200 0.96 3.36 -1.06
CA ILE A 200 0.99 4.74 -1.57
C ILE A 200 2.16 5.46 -0.93
N ILE A 201 3.08 5.96 -1.74
CA ILE A 201 4.33 6.54 -1.29
C ILE A 201 4.45 7.94 -1.83
N SER A 202 4.65 8.89 -0.94
CA SER A 202 4.94 10.26 -1.31
C SER A 202 6.23 10.33 -2.14
N ASN A 203 6.21 11.05 -3.27
CA ASN A 203 7.41 11.26 -4.10
C ASN A 203 8.59 11.85 -3.32
N LYS A 204 8.32 12.58 -2.24
CA LYS A 204 9.34 13.18 -1.37
C LYS A 204 10.18 12.13 -0.63
N LEU A 205 9.71 10.88 -0.58
CA LEU A 205 10.33 9.78 0.15
C LEU A 205 11.04 8.79 -0.77
N LEU A 206 11.06 9.06 -2.08
CA LEU A 206 11.76 8.22 -3.02
C LEU A 206 13.24 8.56 -3.00
N ASP A 207 14.01 7.62 -2.47
CA ASP A 207 15.45 7.52 -2.64
C ASP A 207 15.79 6.29 -3.50
N GLU A 208 17.08 6.09 -3.79
CA GLU A 208 17.54 4.95 -4.61
C GLU A 208 17.15 3.59 -4.00
N ASP A 209 16.95 3.53 -2.68
CA ASP A 209 16.62 2.31 -1.94
C ASP A 209 15.11 2.14 -1.68
N ALA A 210 14.30 3.19 -1.87
CA ALA A 210 12.89 3.21 -1.51
C ALA A 210 12.12 2.10 -2.24
N TYR A 211 12.46 1.85 -3.51
CA TYR A 211 11.86 0.75 -4.27
C TYR A 211 12.16 -0.61 -3.63
N ARG A 212 13.41 -0.88 -3.22
CA ARG A 212 13.79 -2.12 -2.52
C ARG A 212 13.04 -2.28 -1.21
N LYS A 213 13.01 -1.22 -0.39
CA LYS A 213 12.30 -1.21 0.89
C LYS A 213 10.82 -1.53 0.72
N VAL A 214 10.19 -1.04 -0.35
CA VAL A 214 8.75 -1.27 -0.60
C VAL A 214 8.48 -2.68 -1.09
N ILE A 215 9.33 -3.22 -1.96
CA ILE A 215 9.22 -4.62 -2.37
C ILE A 215 9.42 -5.55 -1.17
N GLU A 216 10.34 -5.21 -0.27
CA GLU A 216 10.52 -5.93 1.00
C GLU A 216 9.28 -5.83 1.89
N LEU A 217 8.69 -4.64 2.05
CA LEU A 217 7.43 -4.46 2.79
C LEU A 217 6.28 -5.26 2.17
N ILE A 218 6.14 -5.28 0.84
CA ILE A 218 5.13 -6.09 0.14
C ILE A 218 5.32 -7.59 0.43
N ARG A 219 6.57 -8.07 0.36
CA ARG A 219 6.91 -9.48 0.66
C ARG A 219 6.51 -9.84 2.09
N ILE A 220 6.95 -9.03 3.05
CA ILE A 220 6.75 -9.29 4.47
C ILE A 220 5.27 -9.12 4.85
N GLU A 221 4.58 -8.14 4.28
CA GLU A 221 3.13 -7.96 4.46
C GLU A 221 2.37 -9.21 4.04
N ALA A 222 2.66 -9.76 2.87
CA ALA A 222 2.00 -10.96 2.38
C ALA A 222 2.25 -12.16 3.32
N GLU A 223 3.51 -12.35 3.75
CA GLU A 223 3.88 -13.42 4.68
C GLU A 223 3.19 -13.31 6.03
N ILE A 224 3.23 -12.12 6.65
CA ILE A 224 2.68 -11.89 7.98
C ILE A 224 1.16 -11.93 7.96
N LYS A 225 0.53 -11.38 6.91
CA LYS A 225 -0.93 -11.39 6.77
C LYS A 225 -1.47 -12.81 6.69
N ASP A 226 -0.83 -13.70 5.94
CA ASP A 226 -1.25 -15.11 5.85
C ASP A 226 -1.07 -15.83 7.21
N LYS A 227 0.10 -15.66 7.85
CA LYS A 227 0.34 -16.19 9.20
C LYS A 227 -0.65 -15.66 10.24
N LEU A 228 -1.02 -14.38 10.14
CA LEU A 228 -1.99 -13.75 11.03
C LEU A 228 -3.38 -14.36 10.83
N LYS A 229 -3.82 -14.53 9.59
CA LYS A 229 -5.10 -15.20 9.31
C LYS A 229 -5.16 -16.60 9.90
N GLU A 230 -4.08 -17.37 9.78
CA GLU A 230 -3.97 -18.69 10.42
C GLU A 230 -4.04 -18.60 11.95
N TYR A 231 -3.25 -17.70 12.55
CA TYR A 231 -3.21 -17.46 13.99
C TYR A 231 -4.58 -17.07 14.56
N LEU A 232 -5.35 -16.27 13.83
CA LEU A 232 -6.70 -15.83 14.21
C LEU A 232 -7.76 -16.88 13.95
N ALA A 233 -7.62 -17.68 12.88
CA ALA A 233 -8.52 -18.80 12.62
C ALA A 233 -8.48 -19.84 13.76
N GLU A 234 -7.32 -20.05 14.40
CA GLU A 234 -7.22 -20.88 15.61
C GLU A 234 -8.06 -20.36 16.78
N ALA A 235 -8.24 -19.03 16.88
CA ALA A 235 -9.12 -18.39 17.85
C ALA A 235 -10.59 -18.35 17.39
N GLY A 236 -10.90 -18.82 16.18
CA GLY A 236 -12.23 -18.76 15.56
C GLY A 236 -12.56 -17.40 14.95
N ILE A 237 -11.55 -16.59 14.64
CA ILE A 237 -11.66 -15.24 14.08
C ILE A 237 -11.25 -15.29 12.61
N ASN A 238 -12.23 -15.18 11.70
CA ASN A 238 -12.01 -15.37 10.26
C ASN A 238 -12.16 -14.06 9.45
N LYS A 239 -12.36 -12.93 10.11
CA LYS A 239 -12.50 -11.59 9.54
C LYS A 239 -11.87 -10.60 10.54
N SER A 240 -11.58 -9.37 10.11
CA SER A 240 -11.35 -8.31 11.10
C SER A 240 -12.55 -8.24 12.04
N VAL A 241 -12.33 -7.81 13.28
CA VAL A 241 -13.38 -7.68 14.30
C VAL A 241 -14.57 -6.84 13.77
N TYR A 242 -14.31 -5.93 12.85
CA TYR A 242 -15.28 -4.99 12.27
C TYR A 242 -15.83 -5.40 10.90
N GLY A 243 -15.48 -6.60 10.42
CA GLY A 243 -15.98 -7.13 9.15
C GLY A 243 -15.34 -6.50 7.91
N SER A 244 -14.23 -5.77 8.07
CA SER A 244 -13.41 -5.19 7.01
C SER A 244 -12.79 -6.26 6.12
N ASP A 245 -12.52 -5.88 4.87
CA ASP A 245 -11.83 -6.75 3.93
C ASP A 245 -10.31 -6.74 4.21
N VAL A 246 -9.88 -7.73 4.99
CA VAL A 246 -8.46 -7.94 5.32
C VAL A 246 -7.62 -8.33 4.11
N ASP A 247 -8.25 -8.64 2.98
CA ASP A 247 -7.60 -8.89 1.69
C ASP A 247 -7.55 -7.63 0.80
N ASN A 248 -7.90 -6.46 1.33
CA ASN A 248 -7.81 -5.18 0.63
C ASN A 248 -7.37 -4.05 1.58
N ILE A 249 -6.06 -3.97 1.83
CA ILE A 249 -5.46 -2.99 2.75
C ILE A 249 -4.73 -1.90 1.97
N THR A 250 -4.95 -0.63 2.33
CA THR A 250 -4.17 0.49 1.79
C THR A 250 -3.14 0.95 2.82
N TYR A 251 -1.87 1.01 2.40
CA TYR A 251 -0.76 1.53 3.17
C TYR A 251 -0.35 2.91 2.65
N HIS A 252 -0.21 3.87 3.55
CA HIS A 252 0.29 5.21 3.28
C HIS A 252 1.68 5.37 3.90
N ILE A 253 2.72 5.50 3.08
CA ILE A 253 4.09 5.73 3.54
C ILE A 253 4.38 7.23 3.46
N GLU A 254 4.43 7.88 4.62
CA GLU A 254 4.43 9.35 4.69
C GLU A 254 5.70 9.99 5.25
N ASN A 255 6.45 9.33 6.14
CA ASN A 255 7.67 9.82 6.81
C ASN A 255 7.64 11.33 7.13
N LYS A 256 6.53 11.77 7.75
CA LYS A 256 6.30 13.19 8.10
C LYS A 256 6.82 13.56 9.49
N GLY A 257 7.43 12.61 10.20
CA GLY A 257 7.65 12.72 11.65
C GLY A 257 6.31 12.60 12.38
N GLY A 258 6.09 11.49 13.05
CA GLY A 258 4.80 11.16 13.63
C GLY A 258 4.71 9.68 13.94
N ARG A 259 3.56 9.25 14.48
CA ARG A 259 3.31 7.84 14.77
C ARG A 259 2.68 7.16 13.59
N SER A 260 3.05 5.92 13.34
CA SER A 260 2.25 5.04 12.51
C SER A 260 0.93 4.74 13.21
N TYR A 261 -0.09 4.41 12.42
CA TYR A 261 -1.41 4.06 12.93
C TYR A 261 -2.19 3.31 11.85
N ALA A 262 -3.02 2.37 12.27
CA ALA A 262 -4.13 1.88 11.45
C ALA A 262 -5.35 2.80 11.61
N HIS A 263 -6.22 2.79 10.61
CA HIS A 263 -7.55 3.34 10.65
C HIS A 263 -8.50 2.42 9.89
N ILE A 264 -9.71 2.23 10.40
CA ILE A 264 -10.75 1.44 9.75
C ILE A 264 -11.95 2.36 9.48
N GLU A 265 -12.24 2.64 8.20
CA GLU A 265 -13.39 3.44 7.80
C GLU A 265 -14.20 2.72 6.72
N ASN A 266 -15.51 2.63 6.88
CA ASN A 266 -16.43 2.02 5.89
C ASN A 266 -16.04 0.59 5.45
N GLY A 267 -15.37 -0.18 6.31
CA GLY A 267 -14.90 -1.55 6.01
C GLY A 267 -13.60 -1.61 5.20
N GLN A 268 -12.97 -0.46 4.93
CA GLN A 268 -11.62 -0.37 4.39
C GLN A 268 -10.62 -0.22 5.54
N ILE A 269 -9.45 -0.84 5.39
CA ILE A 269 -8.33 -0.72 6.32
C ILE A 269 -7.28 0.18 5.66
N ASP A 270 -6.98 1.30 6.31
CA ASP A 270 -5.96 2.26 5.89
C ASP A 270 -4.87 2.33 6.96
N ILE A 271 -3.65 1.95 6.64
CA ILE A 271 -2.50 1.94 7.55
C ILE A 271 -1.52 3.03 7.14
N THR A 272 -1.23 3.97 8.04
CA THR A 272 -0.18 4.96 7.82
C THR A 272 1.11 4.48 8.48
N LEU A 273 2.17 4.35 7.67
CA LEU A 273 3.53 4.07 8.10
C LEU A 273 4.38 5.34 8.02
N ASN A 274 4.94 5.77 9.15
CA ASN A 274 5.83 6.92 9.21
C ASN A 274 7.31 6.59 8.95
N ASP A 275 7.62 5.33 8.61
CA ASP A 275 8.91 4.88 8.14
C ASP A 275 8.74 3.65 7.22
N TYR A 276 9.85 3.12 6.72
CA TYR A 276 9.89 1.82 6.03
C TYR A 276 10.17 0.67 7.02
N GLY A 277 9.88 0.85 8.31
CA GLY A 277 10.19 -0.10 9.35
C GLY A 277 9.33 -1.34 9.22
N VAL A 278 9.96 -2.50 9.04
CA VAL A 278 9.27 -3.79 9.03
C VAL A 278 8.46 -3.95 10.30
N ARG A 279 9.06 -3.79 11.48
CA ARG A 279 8.37 -3.94 12.76
C ARG A 279 7.15 -3.01 12.92
N THR A 280 7.24 -1.81 12.36
CA THR A 280 6.13 -0.85 12.30
C THR A 280 4.98 -1.40 11.46
N LEU A 281 5.26 -1.94 10.27
CA LEU A 281 4.26 -2.61 9.43
C LEU A 281 3.55 -3.74 10.17
N GLU A 282 4.28 -4.60 10.88
CA GLU A 282 3.68 -5.77 11.55
C GLU A 282 2.73 -5.34 12.66
N HIS A 283 3.16 -4.37 13.48
CA HIS A 283 2.35 -3.81 14.56
C HIS A 283 1.05 -3.19 14.04
N GLU A 284 1.15 -2.30 13.03
CA GLU A 284 -0.04 -1.63 12.49
C GLU A 284 -0.94 -2.57 11.68
N LEU A 285 -0.37 -3.58 11.02
CA LEU A 285 -1.14 -4.63 10.37
C LEU A 285 -2.03 -5.36 11.39
N MET A 286 -1.54 -5.61 12.61
CA MET A 286 -2.38 -6.17 13.66
C MET A 286 -3.56 -5.23 13.97
N HIS A 287 -3.31 -3.94 14.18
CA HIS A 287 -4.40 -2.98 14.40
C HIS A 287 -5.43 -2.98 13.25
N GLY A 288 -5.01 -3.18 11.99
CA GLY A 288 -5.94 -3.36 10.86
C GLY A 288 -6.95 -4.49 11.04
N PHE A 289 -6.66 -5.50 11.87
CA PHE A 289 -7.56 -6.59 12.22
C PHE A 289 -8.39 -6.32 13.49
N PHE A 290 -7.97 -5.39 14.36
CA PHE A 290 -8.47 -5.25 15.74
C PHE A 290 -8.95 -3.87 16.17
N GLN A 291 -8.65 -2.80 15.44
CA GLN A 291 -8.73 -1.45 16.00
C GLN A 291 -10.17 -1.01 16.27
N ASP A 292 -10.46 -0.73 17.54
CA ASP A 292 -11.44 0.26 17.99
C ASP A 292 -11.10 0.73 19.39
N TYR A 293 -10.69 2.00 19.51
CA TYR A 293 -10.34 2.62 20.78
C TYR A 293 -11.58 3.09 21.56
N GLU A 294 -12.63 2.25 21.63
CA GLU A 294 -13.85 2.60 22.36
C GLU A 294 -13.63 2.57 23.89
N ASP A 295 -12.88 1.58 24.41
CA ASP A 295 -12.52 1.51 25.84
C ASP A 295 -11.02 1.78 26.07
N MET A 296 -10.71 3.02 26.42
CA MET A 296 -9.35 3.44 26.76
C MET A 296 -8.73 2.68 27.95
N ASN A 297 -9.52 1.98 28.78
CA ASN A 297 -8.99 1.12 29.85
C ASN A 297 -8.44 -0.22 29.34
N LYS A 298 -8.73 -0.57 28.09
CA LYS A 298 -8.21 -1.75 27.39
C LYS A 298 -7.15 -1.40 26.34
N TYR A 299 -6.87 -0.11 26.14
CA TYR A 299 -5.86 0.37 25.18
C TYR A 299 -4.49 -0.34 25.33
N TRP A 300 -4.00 -0.48 26.57
CA TRP A 300 -2.73 -1.18 26.83
C TRP A 300 -2.74 -2.64 26.41
N LEU A 301 -3.91 -3.28 26.49
CA LEU A 301 -4.08 -4.69 26.17
C LEU A 301 -4.03 -4.88 24.66
N GLU A 302 -4.63 -3.97 23.90
CA GLU A 302 -4.58 -3.98 22.43
C GLU A 302 -3.16 -3.72 21.91
N GLU A 303 -2.50 -2.67 22.39
CA GLU A 303 -1.12 -2.31 21.99
C GLU A 303 -0.13 -3.43 22.35
N GLY A 304 -0.23 -3.97 23.57
CA GLY A 304 0.59 -5.09 24.02
C GLY A 304 0.32 -6.37 23.22
N PHE A 305 -0.92 -6.59 22.80
CA PHE A 305 -1.31 -7.73 21.97
C PHE A 305 -0.77 -7.61 20.54
N CYS A 306 -0.89 -6.44 19.93
CA CYS A 306 -0.36 -6.18 18.59
C CYS A 306 1.15 -6.39 18.54
N ASP A 307 1.88 -5.85 19.51
CA ASP A 307 3.31 -6.09 19.64
C ASP A 307 3.63 -7.57 19.88
N TYR A 308 2.94 -8.23 20.81
CA TYR A 308 3.17 -9.65 21.12
C TYR A 308 3.01 -10.54 19.89
N VAL A 309 1.90 -10.39 19.16
CA VAL A 309 1.63 -11.19 17.96
C VAL A 309 2.64 -10.90 16.87
N ALA A 310 3.03 -9.64 16.64
CA ALA A 310 4.06 -9.29 15.67
C ALA A 310 5.37 -10.08 15.92
N TYR A 311 5.83 -10.16 17.17
CA TYR A 311 7.03 -10.94 17.51
C TYR A 311 6.83 -12.45 17.42
N VAL A 312 5.61 -12.97 17.65
CA VAL A 312 5.33 -14.40 17.50
C VAL A 312 5.30 -14.83 16.03
N LEU A 313 4.72 -14.01 15.14
CA LEU A 313 4.57 -14.35 13.72
C LEU A 313 5.85 -14.10 12.91
N TYR A 314 6.61 -13.08 13.31
CA TYR A 314 7.85 -12.68 12.64
C TYR A 314 8.91 -12.27 13.68
N PRO A 315 9.49 -13.25 14.39
CA PRO A 315 10.55 -12.98 15.36
C PRO A 315 11.82 -12.52 14.66
N GLU A 316 12.52 -11.55 15.25
CA GLU A 316 13.81 -11.08 14.73
C GLU A 316 14.86 -12.19 14.76
N GLU A 317 15.57 -12.40 13.64
CA GLU A 317 16.57 -13.47 13.53
C GLU A 317 17.62 -13.39 14.63
N TYR A 318 18.16 -12.18 14.90
CA TYR A 318 19.12 -11.99 15.98
C TYR A 318 18.50 -12.32 17.35
N MET A 319 17.22 -12.06 17.59
CA MET A 319 16.55 -12.39 18.86
C MET A 319 16.45 -13.91 19.01
N VAL A 320 16.05 -14.60 17.94
CA VAL A 320 15.97 -16.07 17.91
C VAL A 320 17.35 -16.69 18.10
N GLU A 321 18.36 -16.20 17.38
CA GLU A 321 19.76 -16.64 17.51
C GLU A 321 20.32 -16.35 18.91
N TYR A 322 20.07 -15.16 19.44
CA TYR A 322 20.51 -14.75 20.77
C TYR A 322 19.91 -15.65 21.86
N ILE A 323 18.61 -15.94 21.79
CA ILE A 323 17.95 -16.83 22.75
C ILE A 323 18.45 -18.28 22.58
N ARG A 324 18.61 -18.77 21.34
CA ARG A 324 19.20 -20.10 21.08
C ARG A 324 20.65 -20.19 21.57
N GLY A 325 21.41 -19.10 21.47
CA GLY A 325 22.78 -19.00 21.97
C GLY A 325 22.84 -19.21 23.47
N PHE A 326 21.95 -18.56 24.25
CA PHE A 326 21.92 -18.72 25.70
C PHE A 326 21.59 -20.12 26.19
N VAL A 327 20.74 -20.86 25.47
CA VAL A 327 20.40 -22.24 25.86
C VAL A 327 21.62 -23.16 25.71
N ASN A 328 22.54 -22.85 24.81
CA ASN A 328 23.65 -23.73 24.44
C ASN A 328 25.04 -23.25 24.90
N ASP A 329 25.18 -22.02 25.36
CA ASP A 329 26.46 -21.45 25.79
C ASP A 329 26.76 -21.83 27.25
N GLU A 330 27.71 -22.74 27.49
CA GLU A 330 28.14 -23.15 28.84
C GLU A 330 28.87 -22.03 29.61
N ASP A 331 29.46 -21.05 28.91
CA ASP A 331 30.22 -19.93 29.49
C ASP A 331 29.33 -18.72 29.82
N TYR A 332 28.10 -18.67 29.28
CA TYR A 332 27.13 -17.62 29.60
C TYR A 332 26.45 -17.86 30.96
N ASP A 333 27.04 -17.28 32.01
CA ASP A 333 26.61 -17.39 33.42
C ASP A 333 25.45 -16.43 33.74
N ASN A 334 24.29 -16.67 33.15
CA ASN A 334 23.05 -15.94 33.43
C ASN A 334 22.01 -16.93 33.95
N GLY A 335 22.38 -17.60 35.05
CA GLY A 335 21.65 -18.71 35.66
C GLY A 335 20.14 -18.49 35.77
N ASP A 336 19.72 -17.25 36.01
CA ASP A 336 18.31 -16.85 36.11
C ASP A 336 17.53 -17.15 34.81
N PHE A 337 18.06 -16.82 33.62
CA PHE A 337 17.36 -17.09 32.35
C PHE A 337 17.31 -18.58 32.02
N LYS A 338 18.41 -19.32 32.21
CA LYS A 338 18.48 -20.76 31.91
C LYS A 338 17.57 -21.56 32.83
N GLU A 339 17.54 -21.21 34.12
CA GLU A 339 16.61 -21.81 35.07
C GLU A 339 15.16 -21.50 34.69
N TYR A 340 14.86 -20.24 34.37
CA TYR A 340 13.54 -19.81 33.93
C TYR A 340 13.07 -20.53 32.65
N TYR A 341 13.93 -20.58 31.63
CA TYR A 341 13.67 -21.27 30.37
C TYR A 341 13.42 -22.78 30.57
N SER A 342 14.21 -23.43 31.43
CA SER A 342 14.06 -24.84 31.79
C SER A 342 12.71 -25.13 32.48
N LYS A 343 12.27 -24.26 33.40
CA LYS A 343 10.96 -24.38 34.08
C LYS A 343 9.77 -24.34 33.11
N LYS A 344 9.92 -23.69 31.95
CA LYS A 344 8.83 -23.38 31.01
C LYS A 344 8.85 -24.20 29.71
N ASN A 345 9.63 -25.27 29.63
CA ASN A 345 9.64 -26.26 28.54
C ASN A 345 9.98 -25.75 27.11
N GLY A 346 10.53 -24.54 26.95
CA GLY A 346 11.39 -24.15 25.83
C GLY A 346 10.99 -24.42 24.36
N ASN A 347 9.71 -24.53 23.99
CA ASN A 347 9.31 -24.63 22.57
C ASN A 347 9.58 -23.32 21.80
N ASP A 348 9.81 -23.35 20.49
CA ASP A 348 10.12 -22.18 19.63
C ASP A 348 9.05 -21.07 19.74
N SER A 349 7.76 -21.40 19.90
CA SER A 349 6.70 -20.41 20.17
C SER A 349 6.79 -19.77 21.56
N ASN A 350 7.36 -20.49 22.53
CA ASN A 350 7.55 -20.02 23.90
C ASN A 350 8.81 -19.15 24.02
N VAL A 351 9.72 -19.17 23.05
CA VAL A 351 11.00 -18.44 23.10
C VAL A 351 10.80 -16.92 23.20
N VAL A 352 9.93 -16.36 22.34
CA VAL A 352 9.59 -14.93 22.34
C VAL A 352 8.93 -14.53 23.67
N ARG A 353 7.99 -15.35 24.12
CA ARG A 353 7.31 -15.22 25.41
C ARG A 353 8.30 -15.17 26.57
N LEU A 354 9.19 -16.16 26.66
CA LEU A 354 10.14 -16.30 27.77
C LEU A 354 11.16 -15.18 27.81
N TYR A 355 11.52 -14.67 26.64
CA TYR A 355 12.40 -13.51 26.53
C TYR A 355 11.78 -12.29 27.19
N TYR A 356 10.51 -11.97 26.91
CA TYR A 356 9.88 -10.79 27.49
C TYR A 356 9.61 -10.92 28.99
N ASP A 357 9.16 -12.08 29.46
CA ASP A 357 9.02 -12.33 30.90
C ASP A 357 10.34 -12.15 31.64
N TYR A 358 11.44 -12.68 31.09
CA TYR A 358 12.78 -12.52 31.63
C TYR A 358 13.23 -11.05 31.69
N VAL A 359 13.00 -10.32 30.60
CA VAL A 359 13.36 -8.90 30.49
C VAL A 359 12.58 -8.07 31.53
N VAL A 360 11.30 -8.38 31.74
CA VAL A 360 10.47 -7.72 32.74
C VAL A 360 10.91 -8.11 34.16
N ASP A 361 11.17 -9.39 34.45
CA ASP A 361 11.64 -9.82 35.77
C ASP A 361 12.94 -9.10 36.17
N ARG A 362 13.91 -8.99 35.26
CA ARG A 362 15.13 -8.20 35.48
C ARG A 362 14.86 -6.74 35.81
N LEU A 363 13.91 -6.11 35.12
CA LEU A 363 13.51 -4.73 35.40
C LEU A 363 13.00 -4.61 36.84
N TYR A 364 12.11 -5.51 37.27
CA TYR A 364 11.56 -5.51 38.64
C TYR A 364 12.58 -5.87 39.72
N GLN A 365 13.61 -6.64 39.38
CA GLN A 365 14.78 -6.88 40.24
C GLN A 365 15.76 -5.68 40.31
N GLY A 366 15.50 -4.60 39.57
CA GLY A 366 16.38 -3.42 39.51
C GLY A 366 17.69 -3.67 38.76
N LYS A 367 17.74 -4.68 37.88
CA LYS A 367 18.89 -4.96 37.03
C LYS A 367 18.93 -3.97 35.87
N ASP A 368 20.12 -3.80 35.28
CA ASP A 368 20.24 -3.05 34.04
C ASP A 368 19.58 -3.83 32.89
N VAL A 369 18.71 -3.10 32.19
CA VAL A 369 17.91 -3.52 31.04
C VAL A 369 17.96 -2.46 29.93
N SER A 370 18.99 -1.60 29.95
CA SER A 370 19.14 -0.50 29.00
C SER A 370 19.31 -0.94 27.54
N ASP A 371 19.73 -2.19 27.33
CA ASP A 371 19.84 -2.89 26.04
C ASP A 371 18.47 -3.24 25.41
N TYR A 372 17.36 -3.09 26.15
CA TYR A 372 16.01 -3.41 25.67
C TYR A 372 15.19 -2.12 25.44
N PRO A 373 15.24 -1.51 24.24
CA PRO A 373 14.73 -0.16 23.99
C PRO A 373 13.23 0.01 24.27
N LYS A 374 12.39 -1.00 23.99
CA LYS A 374 10.92 -0.95 24.22
C LYS A 374 10.50 -0.90 25.70
N LEU A 375 11.42 -1.10 26.66
CA LEU A 375 11.12 -0.90 28.09
C LEU A 375 11.00 0.56 28.50
N LYS A 376 11.54 1.48 27.70
CA LYS A 376 11.64 2.90 28.08
C LYS A 376 10.36 3.68 27.82
N ASP A 377 9.54 3.21 26.89
CA ASP A 377 8.33 3.89 26.45
C ASP A 377 7.09 3.28 27.11
N LYS A 378 6.37 4.11 27.86
CA LYS A 378 5.08 3.74 28.45
C LYS A 378 3.99 3.82 27.39
N VAL A 379 3.05 2.88 27.43
CA VAL A 379 1.84 2.88 26.57
C VAL A 379 1.14 4.24 26.67
N GLY A 380 1.04 4.79 27.88
CA GLY A 380 0.40 6.07 28.15
C GLY A 380 1.11 7.32 27.64
N VAL A 381 2.38 7.25 27.20
CA VAL A 381 3.12 8.40 26.64
C VAL A 381 2.31 9.07 25.53
N ASN A 382 1.52 8.26 24.84
CA ASN A 382 0.80 8.64 23.66
C ASN A 382 -0.53 9.36 23.92
N LEU A 383 -1.04 9.29 25.15
CA LEU A 383 -2.36 9.79 25.57
C LEU A 383 -2.31 11.17 26.23
N GLY A 384 -1.10 11.73 26.40
CA GLY A 384 -0.88 13.05 26.98
C GLY A 384 -0.58 13.02 28.48
N PRO A 385 -0.17 14.18 29.04
CA PRO A 385 0.16 14.29 30.45
C PRO A 385 -1.10 14.17 31.32
N ASN A 386 -1.04 13.33 32.37
CA ASN A 386 -2.10 13.06 33.37
C ASN A 386 -3.20 12.07 32.96
N THR A 387 -2.93 11.17 32.01
CA THR A 387 -3.84 10.07 31.70
C THR A 387 -4.00 9.12 32.90
N THR A 388 -5.25 8.75 33.21
CA THR A 388 -5.59 7.90 34.37
C THR A 388 -6.23 6.56 33.97
N TYR A 389 -6.20 6.18 32.70
CA TYR A 389 -6.75 4.90 32.25
C TYR A 389 -5.90 3.73 32.76
N THR A 390 -6.53 2.57 32.92
CA THR A 390 -5.85 1.34 33.34
C THR A 390 -4.70 0.98 32.39
N GLY A 391 -3.57 0.54 32.96
CA GLY A 391 -2.43 -0.01 32.22
C GLY A 391 -1.58 0.97 31.40
N VAL A 392 -1.92 2.26 31.41
CA VAL A 392 -1.12 3.31 30.73
C VAL A 392 0.26 3.52 31.36
N ASP A 393 0.46 3.03 32.59
CA ASP A 393 1.72 3.04 33.31
C ASP A 393 2.66 1.89 32.93
N LEU A 394 2.18 0.91 32.15
CA LEU A 394 3.00 -0.18 31.63
C LEU A 394 3.85 0.31 30.46
N SER A 395 5.09 -0.19 30.36
CA SER A 395 5.84 -0.15 29.11
C SER A 395 5.23 -1.10 28.08
N TYR A 396 5.53 -0.88 26.80
CA TYR A 396 5.11 -1.81 25.75
C TYR A 396 5.55 -3.26 26.04
N THR A 397 6.80 -3.44 26.50
CA THR A 397 7.29 -4.76 26.92
C THR A 397 6.54 -5.36 28.12
N GLU A 398 6.21 -4.55 29.13
CA GLU A 398 5.38 -5.00 30.26
C GLU A 398 3.97 -5.39 29.78
N ALA A 399 3.38 -4.61 28.87
CA ALA A 399 2.07 -4.91 28.30
C ALA A 399 2.08 -6.23 27.51
N MET A 400 3.12 -6.50 26.72
CA MET A 400 3.28 -7.77 25.99
C MET A 400 3.35 -8.98 26.93
N SER A 401 4.20 -8.91 27.97
CA SER A 401 4.33 -9.98 28.96
C SER A 401 3.03 -10.18 29.75
N PHE A 402 2.33 -9.10 30.09
CA PHE A 402 1.06 -9.21 30.81
C PHE A 402 -0.08 -9.76 29.94
N VAL A 403 -0.16 -9.35 28.67
CA VAL A 403 -1.07 -9.94 27.67
C VAL A 403 -0.88 -11.45 27.59
N GLU A 404 0.38 -11.89 27.51
CA GLU A 404 0.75 -13.29 27.43
C GLU A 404 0.26 -14.07 28.66
N TYR A 405 0.48 -13.54 29.87
CA TYR A 405 -0.10 -14.11 31.10
C TYR A 405 -1.63 -14.25 31.05
N LEU A 406 -2.34 -13.27 30.49
CA LEU A 406 -3.81 -13.34 30.38
C LEU A 406 -4.26 -14.39 29.36
N ILE A 407 -3.53 -14.55 28.25
CA ILE A 407 -3.74 -15.64 27.29
C ILE A 407 -3.60 -16.99 28.00
N ASP A 408 -2.56 -17.16 28.81
CA ASP A 408 -2.27 -18.39 29.54
C ASP A 408 -3.33 -18.73 30.60
N LYS A 409 -3.87 -17.71 31.28
CA LYS A 409 -4.92 -17.91 32.29
C LYS A 409 -6.22 -18.46 31.71
N LYS A 410 -6.54 -18.13 30.46
CA LYS A 410 -7.77 -18.59 29.81
C LYS A 410 -7.51 -19.15 28.41
N SER A 411 -7.35 -18.28 27.42
CA SER A 411 -6.90 -18.63 26.06
C SER A 411 -6.77 -17.37 25.21
N LYS A 412 -6.12 -17.50 24.05
CA LYS A 412 -6.10 -16.46 22.99
C LYS A 412 -7.52 -15.97 22.66
N LYS A 413 -8.44 -16.90 22.42
CA LYS A 413 -9.85 -16.62 22.09
C LYS A 413 -10.58 -15.83 23.17
N GLU A 414 -10.37 -16.19 24.43
CA GLU A 414 -11.01 -15.52 25.56
C GLU A 414 -10.47 -14.11 25.76
N LEU A 415 -9.18 -13.89 25.49
CA LEU A 415 -8.60 -12.54 25.51
C LEU A 415 -9.20 -11.67 24.40
N PHE A 416 -9.30 -12.21 23.19
CA PHE A 416 -9.92 -11.50 22.07
C PHE A 416 -11.37 -11.11 22.35
N THR A 417 -12.15 -12.04 22.91
CA THR A 417 -13.54 -11.77 23.25
C THR A 417 -13.64 -10.70 24.35
N PHE A 418 -12.67 -10.67 25.27
CA PHE A 418 -12.62 -9.63 26.31
C PHE A 418 -12.33 -8.23 25.75
N ILE A 419 -11.31 -8.12 24.89
CA ILE A 419 -10.88 -6.84 24.26
C ILE A 419 -12.07 -6.19 23.56
N THR A 420 -12.87 -7.00 22.86
CA THR A 420 -14.00 -6.55 22.02
C THR A 420 -15.35 -6.47 22.73
N SER A 421 -15.36 -6.65 24.06
CA SER A 421 -16.60 -6.61 24.86
C SER A 421 -16.62 -5.42 25.81
N ASP A 422 -17.79 -5.08 26.33
CA ASP A 422 -17.94 -4.09 27.42
C ASP A 422 -17.63 -4.67 28.81
N ALA A 423 -17.20 -5.92 28.91
CA ALA A 423 -17.00 -6.58 30.20
C ALA A 423 -15.83 -5.96 30.97
N SER A 424 -15.99 -5.82 32.28
CA SER A 424 -14.91 -5.46 33.20
C SER A 424 -13.96 -6.63 33.49
N TYR A 425 -12.77 -6.34 34.03
CA TYR A 425 -11.81 -7.36 34.44
C TYR A 425 -12.42 -8.29 35.51
N GLU A 426 -13.19 -7.73 36.45
CA GLU A 426 -13.86 -8.48 37.51
C GLU A 426 -14.94 -9.42 36.96
N GLU A 427 -15.74 -8.97 35.99
CA GLU A 427 -16.74 -9.82 35.35
C GLU A 427 -16.10 -10.95 34.54
N TRP A 428 -15.03 -10.64 33.82
CA TRP A 428 -14.43 -11.58 32.87
C TRP A 428 -13.46 -12.57 33.53
N TRP A 429 -12.60 -12.09 34.44
CA TRP A 429 -11.55 -12.86 35.12
C TRP A 429 -11.86 -13.17 36.58
N GLY A 430 -12.92 -12.62 37.16
CA GLY A 430 -13.24 -12.80 38.58
C GLY A 430 -12.28 -12.05 39.52
N LYS A 431 -11.45 -11.16 38.98
CA LYS A 431 -10.40 -10.41 39.68
C LYS A 431 -10.29 -9.01 39.10
N SER A 432 -9.92 -8.07 39.95
CA SER A 432 -9.58 -6.72 39.51
C SER A 432 -8.29 -6.69 38.69
N TYR A 433 -8.11 -5.62 37.91
CA TYR A 433 -6.87 -5.38 37.17
C TYR A 433 -5.63 -5.41 38.08
N GLU A 434 -5.68 -4.78 39.26
CA GLU A 434 -4.54 -4.73 40.19
C GLU A 434 -4.19 -6.10 40.78
N GLU A 435 -5.20 -6.94 41.03
CA GLU A 435 -4.98 -8.33 41.45
C GLU A 435 -4.31 -9.15 40.34
N LEU A 436 -4.77 -8.99 39.09
CA LEU A 436 -4.18 -9.68 37.93
C LEU A 436 -2.74 -9.21 37.69
N LYS A 437 -2.48 -7.91 37.78
CA LYS A 437 -1.14 -7.33 37.62
C LYS A 437 -0.19 -7.86 38.70
N THR A 438 -0.65 -7.91 39.94
CA THR A 438 0.15 -8.46 41.05
C THR A 438 0.45 -9.93 40.85
N GLU A 439 -0.52 -10.74 40.41
CA GLU A 439 -0.29 -12.16 40.12
C GLU A 439 0.65 -12.38 38.94
N TRP A 440 0.54 -11.57 37.90
CA TRP A 440 1.44 -11.61 36.76
C TRP A 440 2.88 -11.31 37.18
N ILE A 441 3.13 -10.22 37.90
CA ILE A 441 4.46 -9.85 38.40
C ILE A 441 5.05 -10.98 39.26
N ASN A 442 4.25 -11.60 40.13
CA ASN A 442 4.73 -12.74 40.91
C ASN A 442 5.07 -13.95 40.02
N SER A 443 4.29 -14.20 38.96
CA SER A 443 4.48 -15.36 38.09
C SER A 443 5.71 -15.29 37.17
N ILE A 444 6.21 -14.08 36.89
CA ILE A 444 7.44 -13.88 36.12
C ILE A 444 8.69 -13.96 37.01
N SER A 445 8.54 -13.76 38.32
CA SER A 445 9.62 -13.86 39.31
C SER A 445 9.76 -15.25 39.97
N GLU A 446 8.85 -16.19 39.66
CA GLU A 446 8.89 -17.61 40.06
C GLU A 446 9.57 -18.51 39.01
#